data_AF-A0A924TNU8-F1
#
_entry.id   AF-A0A924TNU8-F1
#
_cell.length_a   1.000
_cell.length_b   1.000
_cell.length_c   1.000
_cell.angle_alpha   90.00
_cell.angle_beta   90.00
_cell.angle_gamma   90.00
#
_symmetry.space_group_name_H-M   'P 1'
#
loop_
_entity.id
_entity.type
_entity.pdbx_description
1 polymer ?
#
loop_
_entity_poly.entity_id
_entity_poly.type
_entity_poly.pdbx_seq_one_letter_code
_entity_poly.pdbx_strand_id
1 'polypeptide(L)'
;VVDNGRGIPVVLNKSENKSTVEVVLTILHAGGKFGGGGYSVSGGLHGVGISVVNALSKTLDVEVFRQGHAWRQSYTHGVPDAPLVQGEESEATGTTITFWPSPDTFETVEFDYDTLRSRFQQMAFLNKGLTITIIDEREVNDAERTEISYLYENGLVDYVEYLNSAKKVEVIHPNIISFEWEDKVRKIAVEVAMQWTTSYQESVHTYANTINTHEGGTHEEGFRAALTTLVNRYAREKGIIKEKDENLTGDDVREGLTAVISVKLAEPQFEGQTKTKLGNTEAKSFVQRFAGEQLGDWFDRNPTEARDVIRKAIQASQARLAARKAREQTRRKGLLESSGMPGKLKDCSSKDPARSEIFIVEGDSAGGSAVQGRDPETQAILPLRGKILNVEKARLDRALGNNEVQAMITAFGAGIGEDFTPEKARYHKIVLMADADVDGQHITTLLLTLLFRYMRPLIDLGYVYLAQPPLYRLKWSNSPHEYVYTDRERDALLAAGAVAGKRIPKDNGIQRYKGLGEMDYKELWDTTMNPETRTLLQVTLDDALAADEIFSTLMGEDVESRRNFIQKNAKDVRFLDI
;
A
#
# COMPACT_ATOMS: atom_id res chain seq x y z
N VAL A 1 -13.74 -19.16 5.75
CA VAL A 1 -12.98 -19.50 4.52
C VAL A 1 -13.19 -20.98 4.22
N VAL A 2 -13.58 -21.33 2.99
CA VAL A 2 -13.83 -22.72 2.56
C VAL A 2 -12.97 -23.01 1.33
N ASP A 3 -12.31 -24.17 1.28
CA ASP A 3 -11.57 -24.66 0.12
C ASP A 3 -11.98 -26.09 -0.26
N ASN A 4 -11.83 -26.43 -1.55
CA ASN A 4 -12.06 -27.75 -2.11
C ASN A 4 -10.73 -28.52 -2.36
N GLY A 5 -9.70 -28.22 -1.58
CA GLY A 5 -8.38 -28.81 -1.70
C GLY A 5 -8.28 -30.20 -1.05
N ARG A 6 -7.04 -30.58 -0.69
CA ARG A 6 -6.73 -31.91 -0.10
C ARG A 6 -7.23 -32.09 1.34
N GLY A 7 -7.57 -30.99 2.01
CA GLY A 7 -7.82 -30.94 3.46
C GLY A 7 -6.56 -31.02 4.32
N ILE A 8 -6.56 -30.34 5.47
CA ILE A 8 -5.47 -30.44 6.47
C ILE A 8 -5.30 -31.92 6.92
N PRO A 9 -4.08 -32.44 7.14
CA PRO A 9 -3.93 -33.82 7.61
C PRO A 9 -4.58 -34.02 8.99
N VAL A 10 -5.39 -35.08 9.12
CA VAL A 10 -6.13 -35.43 10.35
C VAL A 10 -5.43 -36.51 11.19
N VAL A 11 -4.38 -37.12 10.63
CA VAL A 11 -3.62 -38.20 11.27
C VAL A 11 -2.86 -37.71 12.50
N LEU A 12 -2.63 -38.62 13.44
CA LEU A 12 -1.80 -38.36 14.61
C LEU A 12 -0.36 -38.02 14.19
N ASN A 13 0.14 -36.88 14.64
CA ASN A 13 1.55 -36.55 14.55
C ASN A 13 2.31 -37.31 15.64
N LYS A 14 3.28 -38.14 15.23
CA LYS A 14 4.03 -39.01 16.15
C LYS A 14 4.93 -38.26 17.13
N SER A 15 5.44 -37.06 16.79
CA SER A 15 6.31 -36.30 17.70
C SER A 15 5.51 -35.59 18.77
N GLU A 16 4.39 -34.98 18.39
CA GLU A 16 3.57 -34.15 19.28
C GLU A 16 2.46 -34.92 20.00
N ASN A 17 2.21 -36.18 19.60
CA ASN A 17 1.13 -37.02 20.13
C ASN A 17 -0.27 -36.33 20.07
N LYS A 18 -0.49 -35.53 19.03
CA LYS A 18 -1.71 -34.75 18.76
C LYS A 18 -2.14 -34.94 17.31
N SER A 19 -3.41 -34.65 16.98
CA SER A 19 -3.84 -34.64 15.58
C SER A 19 -3.03 -33.60 14.81
N THR A 20 -2.73 -33.85 13.53
CA THR A 20 -1.94 -32.89 12.75
C THR A 20 -2.72 -31.57 12.56
N VAL A 21 -4.05 -31.60 12.57
CA VAL A 21 -4.92 -30.40 12.63
C VAL A 21 -4.62 -29.55 13.87
N GLU A 22 -4.60 -30.17 15.05
CA GLU A 22 -4.32 -29.46 16.30
C GLU A 22 -2.89 -28.91 16.32
N VAL A 23 -1.93 -29.69 15.81
CA VAL A 23 -0.53 -29.26 15.73
C VAL A 23 -0.38 -27.99 14.91
N VAL A 24 -0.97 -27.92 13.71
CA VAL A 24 -0.83 -26.71 12.87
C VAL A 24 -1.57 -25.49 13.42
N LEU A 25 -2.64 -25.70 14.21
CA LEU A 25 -3.42 -24.62 14.81
C LEU A 25 -2.88 -24.12 16.15
N THR A 26 -2.03 -24.89 16.82
CA THR A 26 -1.57 -24.55 18.19
C THR A 26 -0.06 -24.42 18.34
N ILE A 27 0.74 -25.00 17.43
CA ILE A 27 2.19 -25.03 17.54
C ILE A 27 2.82 -24.14 16.46
N LEU A 28 3.64 -23.18 16.89
CA LEU A 28 4.40 -22.32 15.98
C LEU A 28 5.42 -23.14 15.19
N HIS A 29 5.65 -22.76 13.94
CA HIS A 29 6.58 -23.43 13.02
C HIS A 29 6.21 -24.89 12.72
N ALA A 30 4.94 -25.26 12.92
CA ALA A 30 4.45 -26.58 12.58
C ALA A 30 3.71 -26.57 11.24
N GLY A 31 4.07 -27.49 10.34
CA GLY A 31 3.35 -27.69 9.08
C GLY A 31 4.13 -28.43 7.99
N GLY A 32 3.42 -28.99 7.02
CA GLY A 32 4.03 -29.73 5.89
C GLY A 32 4.75 -28.88 4.85
N LYS A 33 5.01 -27.60 5.17
CA LYS A 33 5.73 -26.65 4.31
C LYS A 33 7.25 -26.73 4.48
N PHE A 34 7.70 -27.43 5.52
CA PHE A 34 9.11 -27.74 5.76
C PHE A 34 9.46 -29.11 5.16
N GLY A 35 10.63 -29.23 4.53
CA GLY A 35 11.15 -30.52 4.04
C GLY A 35 10.74 -30.96 2.63
N GLY A 36 10.20 -30.05 1.80
CA GLY A 36 10.07 -30.23 0.34
C GLY A 36 9.08 -31.29 -0.18
N GLY A 37 8.41 -32.06 0.70
CA GLY A 37 7.51 -33.15 0.31
C GLY A 37 6.02 -32.79 0.22
N GLY A 38 5.55 -31.77 0.95
CA GLY A 38 4.11 -31.46 1.06
C GLY A 38 3.57 -30.47 0.02
N TYR A 39 4.41 -29.53 -0.43
CA TYR A 39 4.10 -28.47 -1.40
C TYR A 39 5.28 -28.28 -2.35
N SER A 40 5.01 -28.23 -3.66
CA SER A 40 6.03 -27.95 -4.68
C SER A 40 6.39 -26.46 -4.75
N VAL A 41 5.41 -25.58 -4.54
CA VAL A 41 5.52 -24.12 -4.48
C VAL A 41 4.54 -23.59 -3.42
N SER A 42 4.99 -22.70 -2.55
CA SER A 42 4.16 -22.08 -1.50
C SER A 42 4.68 -20.71 -1.09
N GLY A 43 3.80 -19.72 -0.88
CA GLY A 43 4.20 -18.41 -0.31
C GLY A 43 4.42 -18.43 1.21
N GLY A 44 3.79 -19.38 1.91
CA GLY A 44 3.82 -19.42 3.38
C GLY A 44 4.97 -20.24 3.94
N LEU A 45 6.15 -19.66 4.18
CA LEU A 45 7.32 -20.45 4.60
C LEU A 45 7.52 -20.67 6.11
N HIS A 46 6.87 -19.89 6.97
CA HIS A 46 7.24 -19.84 8.39
C HIS A 46 6.43 -20.78 9.29
N GLY A 47 5.31 -21.32 8.82
CA GLY A 47 4.49 -22.25 9.63
C GLY A 47 3.86 -21.63 10.89
N VAL A 48 3.66 -20.31 10.92
CA VAL A 48 3.09 -19.58 12.08
C VAL A 48 1.73 -18.93 11.80
N GLY A 49 1.32 -18.82 10.53
CA GLY A 49 0.19 -17.98 10.15
C GLY A 49 -1.13 -18.39 10.81
N ILE A 50 -1.56 -19.64 10.60
CA ILE A 50 -2.87 -20.12 11.07
C ILE A 50 -2.93 -20.25 12.60
N SER A 51 -1.80 -20.54 13.27
CA SER A 51 -1.71 -20.58 14.73
C SER A 51 -1.84 -19.18 15.35
N VAL A 52 -1.32 -18.13 14.70
CA VAL A 52 -1.53 -16.75 15.15
C VAL A 52 -2.99 -16.34 14.97
N VAL A 53 -3.63 -16.70 13.84
CA VAL A 53 -5.07 -16.47 13.65
C VAL A 53 -5.87 -17.13 14.78
N ASN A 54 -5.55 -18.38 15.13
CA ASN A 54 -6.20 -19.08 16.23
C ASN A 54 -6.00 -18.37 17.59
N ALA A 55 -4.76 -18.00 17.91
CA ALA A 55 -4.42 -17.32 19.16
C ALA A 55 -5.08 -15.95 19.32
N LEU A 56 -5.26 -15.20 18.23
CA LEU A 56 -5.88 -13.88 18.21
C LEU A 56 -7.40 -13.91 17.97
N SER A 57 -8.00 -15.10 17.94
CA SER A 57 -9.44 -15.29 17.84
C SER A 57 -10.05 -15.56 19.21
N LYS A 58 -11.25 -15.04 19.45
CA LYS A 58 -12.10 -15.45 20.56
C LYS A 58 -12.47 -16.93 20.42
N THR A 59 -12.96 -17.30 19.24
CA THR A 59 -13.30 -18.67 18.86
C THR A 59 -12.82 -18.97 17.44
N LEU A 60 -12.44 -20.23 17.18
CA LEU A 60 -12.12 -20.73 15.86
C LEU A 60 -12.65 -22.15 15.70
N ASP A 61 -13.37 -22.39 14.62
CA ASP A 61 -13.87 -23.70 14.22
C ASP A 61 -13.14 -24.18 12.96
N VAL A 62 -12.74 -25.45 12.97
CA VAL A 62 -12.17 -26.15 11.82
C VAL A 62 -12.99 -27.37 11.47
N GLU A 63 -13.34 -27.48 10.20
CA GLU A 63 -13.95 -28.65 9.60
C GLU A 63 -13.09 -29.12 8.41
N VAL A 64 -12.68 -30.39 8.43
CA VAL A 64 -11.83 -30.98 7.40
C VAL A 64 -12.53 -32.16 6.77
N PHE A 65 -12.67 -32.16 5.44
CA PHE A 65 -13.14 -33.31 4.70
C PHE A 65 -11.93 -34.06 4.16
N ARG A 66 -11.64 -35.23 4.73
CA ARG A 66 -10.47 -36.05 4.35
C ARG A 66 -10.63 -37.50 4.82
N GLN A 67 -10.08 -38.45 4.07
CA GLN A 67 -10.16 -39.89 4.40
C GLN A 67 -11.62 -40.40 4.54
N GLY A 68 -12.50 -39.92 3.66
CA GLY A 68 -13.90 -40.37 3.58
C GLY A 68 -14.82 -39.85 4.68
N HIS A 69 -14.38 -38.87 5.49
CA HIS A 69 -15.14 -38.36 6.63
C HIS A 69 -14.98 -36.84 6.79
N ALA A 70 -15.98 -36.22 7.43
CA ALA A 70 -15.87 -34.89 8.00
C ALA A 70 -15.19 -34.97 9.38
N TRP A 71 -14.23 -34.09 9.67
CA TRP A 71 -13.52 -34.02 10.95
C TRP A 71 -13.68 -32.63 11.53
N ARG A 72 -14.03 -32.51 12.81
CA ARG A 72 -14.36 -31.23 13.44
C ARG A 72 -13.60 -31.01 14.74
N GLN A 73 -13.15 -29.78 14.95
CA GLN A 73 -12.56 -29.32 16.21
C GLN A 73 -12.84 -27.83 16.39
N SER A 74 -13.05 -27.39 17.63
CA SER A 74 -13.23 -25.99 17.98
C SER A 74 -12.15 -25.54 18.96
N TYR A 75 -11.87 -24.24 18.98
CA TYR A 75 -10.86 -23.60 19.79
C TYR A 75 -11.43 -22.34 20.44
N THR A 76 -11.07 -22.09 21.70
CA THR A 76 -11.35 -20.86 22.43
C THR A 76 -10.03 -20.22 22.86
N HIS A 77 -9.76 -18.98 22.44
CA HIS A 77 -8.50 -18.28 22.71
C HIS A 77 -7.23 -19.10 22.40
N GLY A 78 -7.22 -19.79 21.25
CA GLY A 78 -6.11 -20.63 20.81
C GLY A 78 -6.02 -22.01 21.48
N VAL A 79 -6.88 -22.33 22.44
CA VAL A 79 -6.88 -23.62 23.15
C VAL A 79 -7.96 -24.53 22.56
N PRO A 80 -7.67 -25.80 22.22
CA PRO A 80 -8.68 -26.73 21.72
C PRO A 80 -9.71 -27.06 22.81
N ASP A 81 -11.00 -26.97 22.48
CA ASP A 81 -12.08 -27.26 23.44
C ASP A 81 -12.25 -28.76 23.67
N ALA A 82 -11.89 -29.57 22.67
CA ALA A 82 -11.93 -31.03 22.69
C ALA A 82 -10.93 -31.62 21.68
N PRO A 83 -10.61 -32.93 21.78
CA PRO A 83 -9.89 -33.65 20.72
C PRO A 83 -10.63 -33.63 19.38
N LEU A 84 -9.91 -33.77 18.27
CA LEU A 84 -10.48 -33.85 16.92
C LEU A 84 -11.50 -35.00 16.81
N VAL A 85 -12.73 -34.69 16.42
CA VAL A 85 -13.83 -35.65 16.32
C VAL A 85 -14.06 -36.05 14.87
N GLN A 86 -14.17 -37.35 14.62
CA GLN A 86 -14.64 -37.90 13.35
C GLN A 86 -16.17 -37.80 13.30
N GLY A 87 -16.69 -37.11 12.29
CA GLY A 87 -18.10 -36.96 12.00
C GLY A 87 -18.59 -37.96 10.95
N GLU A 88 -19.56 -37.53 10.16
CA GLU A 88 -20.20 -38.32 9.11
C GLU A 88 -19.27 -38.70 7.96
N GLU A 89 -19.61 -39.80 7.28
CA GLU A 89 -18.98 -40.19 6.02
C GLU A 89 -19.26 -39.15 4.93
N SER A 90 -18.24 -38.82 4.14
CA SER A 90 -18.33 -37.85 3.04
C SER A 90 -17.28 -38.15 1.98
N GLU A 91 -17.68 -38.05 0.71
CA GLU A 91 -16.77 -38.15 -0.44
C GLU A 91 -16.07 -36.81 -0.75
N ALA A 92 -16.47 -35.72 -0.10
CA ALA A 92 -15.87 -34.42 -0.30
C ALA A 92 -14.43 -34.37 0.21
N THR A 93 -13.67 -33.40 -0.32
CA THR A 93 -12.34 -33.05 0.20
C THR A 93 -12.24 -31.55 0.36
N GLY A 94 -11.54 -31.09 1.40
CA GLY A 94 -11.38 -29.66 1.64
C GLY A 94 -11.17 -29.29 3.09
N THR A 95 -11.13 -28.00 3.36
CA THR A 95 -11.12 -27.47 4.72
C THR A 95 -11.96 -26.20 4.80
N THR A 96 -12.72 -26.11 5.88
CA THR A 96 -13.43 -24.91 6.31
C THR A 96 -12.78 -24.41 7.58
N ILE A 97 -12.40 -23.14 7.59
CA ILE A 97 -11.97 -22.40 8.78
C ILE A 97 -12.93 -21.24 9.00
N THR A 98 -13.55 -21.21 10.17
CA THR A 98 -14.39 -20.11 10.63
C THR A 98 -13.76 -19.54 11.90
N PHE A 99 -13.60 -18.22 12.00
CA PHE A 99 -12.95 -17.60 13.15
C PHE A 99 -13.59 -16.27 13.50
N TRP A 100 -13.55 -15.93 14.79
CA TRP A 100 -14.08 -14.70 15.33
C TRP A 100 -12.94 -13.94 16.01
N PRO A 101 -12.47 -12.81 15.45
CA PRO A 101 -11.39 -12.01 16.04
C PRO A 101 -11.68 -11.62 17.50
N SER A 102 -10.65 -11.57 18.33
CA SER A 102 -10.79 -11.18 19.74
C SER A 102 -10.99 -9.67 19.90
N PRO A 103 -12.13 -9.19 20.44
CA PRO A 103 -12.35 -7.77 20.71
C PRO A 103 -11.50 -7.24 21.87
N ASP A 104 -10.85 -8.13 22.64
CA ASP A 104 -9.89 -7.75 23.68
C ASP A 104 -8.51 -7.40 23.11
N THR A 105 -8.24 -7.80 21.85
CA THR A 105 -6.96 -7.57 21.18
C THR A 105 -7.05 -6.51 20.09
N PHE A 106 -8.13 -6.52 19.30
CA PHE A 106 -8.30 -5.59 18.20
C PHE A 106 -9.24 -4.44 18.58
N GLU A 107 -8.89 -3.21 18.16
CA GLU A 107 -9.74 -2.03 18.35
C GLU A 107 -11.05 -2.13 17.56
N THR A 108 -11.00 -2.78 16.40
CA THR A 108 -12.16 -3.14 15.58
C THR A 108 -12.09 -4.62 15.18
N VAL A 109 -13.24 -5.27 15.17
CA VAL A 109 -13.42 -6.65 14.67
C VAL A 109 -14.29 -6.67 13.41
N GLU A 110 -14.63 -5.50 12.88
CA GLU A 110 -15.39 -5.35 11.65
C GLU A 110 -14.44 -5.40 10.45
N PHE A 111 -14.67 -6.35 9.55
CA PHE A 111 -13.89 -6.47 8.33
C PHE A 111 -14.36 -5.48 7.27
N ASP A 112 -13.42 -4.83 6.59
CA ASP A 112 -13.69 -4.01 5.42
C ASP A 112 -13.92 -4.90 4.18
N TYR A 113 -15.12 -4.84 3.60
CA TYR A 113 -15.50 -5.69 2.48
C TYR A 113 -14.68 -5.37 1.22
N ASP A 114 -14.42 -4.09 0.94
CA ASP A 114 -13.75 -3.68 -0.29
C ASP A 114 -12.27 -4.08 -0.31
N THR A 115 -11.60 -4.04 0.84
CA THR A 115 -10.23 -4.55 1.01
C THR A 115 -10.17 -6.05 0.73
N LEU A 116 -11.08 -6.84 1.32
CA LEU A 116 -11.16 -8.28 1.06
C LEU A 116 -11.47 -8.56 -0.42
N ARG A 117 -12.45 -7.86 -0.99
CA ARG A 117 -12.86 -7.95 -2.38
C ARG A 117 -11.69 -7.73 -3.33
N SER A 118 -10.98 -6.61 -3.19
CA SER A 118 -9.82 -6.29 -4.03
C SER A 118 -8.77 -7.38 -3.90
N ARG A 119 -8.44 -7.81 -2.66
CA ARG A 119 -7.40 -8.83 -2.43
C ARG A 119 -7.72 -10.17 -3.07
N PHE A 120 -8.95 -10.64 -2.94
CA PHE A 120 -9.39 -11.92 -3.52
C PHE A 120 -9.51 -11.86 -5.04
N GLN A 121 -9.94 -10.73 -5.61
CA GLN A 121 -9.94 -10.53 -7.06
C GLN A 121 -8.52 -10.64 -7.63
N GLN A 122 -7.52 -10.02 -6.99
CA GLN A 122 -6.11 -10.16 -7.36
C GLN A 122 -5.64 -11.62 -7.31
N MET A 123 -6.02 -12.37 -6.27
CA MET A 123 -5.66 -13.79 -6.16
C MET A 123 -6.25 -14.63 -7.29
N ALA A 124 -7.48 -14.31 -7.75
CA ALA A 124 -8.10 -15.00 -8.88
C ALA A 124 -7.32 -14.73 -10.19
N PHE A 125 -6.86 -13.50 -10.44
CA PHE A 125 -6.01 -13.19 -11.59
C PHE A 125 -4.68 -13.96 -11.60
N LEU A 126 -4.05 -14.11 -10.43
CA LEU A 126 -2.76 -14.79 -10.28
C LEU A 126 -2.84 -16.32 -10.43
N ASN A 127 -4.03 -16.89 -10.42
CA ASN A 127 -4.26 -18.34 -10.44
C ASN A 127 -5.32 -18.70 -11.49
N LYS A 128 -4.87 -18.96 -12.73
CA LYS A 128 -5.72 -19.40 -13.84
C LYS A 128 -6.62 -20.57 -13.41
N GLY A 129 -7.92 -20.43 -13.62
CA GLY A 129 -8.91 -21.47 -13.31
C GLY A 129 -9.31 -21.60 -11.83
N LEU A 130 -8.79 -20.74 -10.93
CA LEU A 130 -9.26 -20.66 -9.55
C LEU A 130 -10.48 -19.75 -9.48
N THR A 131 -11.62 -20.32 -9.04
CA THR A 131 -12.79 -19.53 -8.69
C THR A 131 -12.71 -19.10 -7.23
N ILE A 132 -12.86 -17.79 -6.97
CA ILE A 132 -12.98 -17.26 -5.61
C ILE A 132 -14.31 -16.54 -5.47
N THR A 133 -15.13 -17.00 -4.53
CA THR A 133 -16.42 -16.41 -4.20
C THR A 133 -16.36 -15.72 -2.85
N ILE A 134 -16.88 -14.51 -2.78
CA ILE A 134 -16.98 -13.70 -1.56
C ILE A 134 -18.44 -13.41 -1.33
N ILE A 135 -18.88 -13.64 -0.10
CA ILE A 135 -20.26 -13.45 0.33
C ILE A 135 -20.22 -12.60 1.59
N ASP A 136 -20.81 -11.42 1.54
CA ASP A 136 -21.07 -10.61 2.73
C ASP A 136 -22.47 -10.94 3.26
N GLU A 137 -22.52 -11.57 4.43
CA GLU A 137 -23.75 -11.97 5.11
C GLU A 137 -24.34 -10.86 6.00
N ARG A 138 -23.66 -9.71 6.13
CA ARG A 138 -24.16 -8.59 6.93
C ARG A 138 -25.36 -7.95 6.21
N GLU A 139 -26.47 -7.80 6.94
CA GLU A 139 -27.62 -7.04 6.46
C GLU A 139 -27.32 -5.54 6.54
N VAL A 140 -26.99 -4.93 5.41
CA VAL A 140 -26.76 -3.47 5.32
C VAL A 140 -27.93 -2.82 4.58
N ASN A 141 -28.83 -2.16 5.33
CA ASN A 141 -29.93 -1.31 4.81
C ASN A 141 -30.95 -2.01 3.90
N ASP A 142 -31.56 -3.12 4.35
CA ASP A 142 -32.59 -3.87 3.60
C ASP A 142 -32.18 -4.31 2.19
N ALA A 143 -30.88 -4.28 1.87
CA ALA A 143 -30.33 -4.78 0.62
C ALA A 143 -30.02 -6.28 0.72
N GLU A 144 -30.26 -7.01 -0.36
CA GLU A 144 -29.94 -8.43 -0.46
C GLU A 144 -28.45 -8.69 -0.21
N ARG A 145 -28.16 -9.91 0.26
CA ARG A 145 -26.82 -10.48 0.47
C ARG A 145 -25.91 -10.15 -0.72
N THR A 146 -24.75 -9.54 -0.47
CA THR A 146 -23.81 -9.20 -1.54
C THR A 146 -22.91 -10.40 -1.82
N GLU A 147 -23.06 -10.98 -3.01
CA GLU A 147 -22.27 -12.11 -3.48
C GLU A 147 -21.54 -11.74 -4.78
N ILE A 148 -20.24 -12.02 -4.84
CA ILE A 148 -19.43 -11.86 -6.04
C ILE A 148 -18.52 -13.06 -6.22
N SER A 149 -18.39 -13.52 -7.47
CA SER A 149 -17.51 -14.61 -7.85
C SER A 149 -16.53 -14.15 -8.93
N TYR A 150 -15.27 -14.51 -8.75
CA TYR A 150 -14.17 -14.20 -9.68
C TYR A 150 -13.63 -15.48 -10.29
N LEU A 151 -13.51 -15.51 -11.62
CA LEU A 151 -12.84 -16.55 -12.39
C LEU A 151 -12.17 -15.88 -13.60
N TYR A 152 -10.86 -16.02 -13.72
CA TYR A 152 -10.06 -15.46 -14.81
C TYR A 152 -9.28 -16.59 -15.49
N GLU A 153 -9.64 -16.88 -16.75
CA GLU A 153 -9.05 -18.00 -17.49
C GLU A 153 -7.71 -17.63 -18.13
N ASN A 154 -7.53 -16.36 -18.53
CA ASN A 154 -6.28 -15.88 -19.14
C ASN A 154 -5.30 -15.31 -18.10
N GLY A 155 -5.68 -15.31 -16.82
CA GLY A 155 -4.81 -14.97 -15.69
C GLY A 155 -4.26 -13.54 -15.77
N LEU A 156 -2.94 -13.39 -15.91
CA LEU A 156 -2.31 -12.07 -15.92
C LEU A 156 -2.73 -11.18 -17.11
N VAL A 157 -3.17 -11.79 -18.22
CA VAL A 157 -3.71 -11.03 -19.37
C VAL A 157 -4.98 -10.29 -18.96
N ASP A 158 -5.95 -11.02 -18.37
CA ASP A 158 -7.19 -10.43 -17.84
C ASP A 158 -6.87 -9.38 -16.77
N TYR A 159 -5.78 -9.55 -16.03
CA TYR A 159 -5.36 -8.60 -15.01
C TYR A 159 -4.83 -7.29 -15.60
N VAL A 160 -3.96 -7.34 -16.61
CA VAL A 160 -3.48 -6.13 -17.29
C VAL A 160 -4.64 -5.40 -17.98
N GLU A 161 -5.57 -6.14 -18.58
CA GLU A 161 -6.78 -5.58 -19.16
C GLU A 161 -7.66 -4.90 -18.08
N TYR A 162 -7.85 -5.54 -16.93
CA TYR A 162 -8.54 -4.96 -15.78
C TYR A 162 -7.86 -3.66 -15.32
N LEU A 163 -6.55 -3.67 -15.12
CA LEU A 163 -5.81 -2.48 -14.66
C LEU A 163 -5.91 -1.31 -15.65
N ASN A 164 -5.76 -1.59 -16.94
CA ASN A 164 -5.85 -0.56 -17.98
C ASN A 164 -7.29 -0.02 -18.11
N SER A 165 -8.29 -0.90 -18.06
CA SER A 165 -9.70 -0.52 -18.12
C SER A 165 -10.17 0.25 -16.88
N ALA A 166 -9.73 -0.15 -15.69
CA ALA A 166 -10.02 0.52 -14.42
C ALA A 166 -9.45 1.95 -14.41
N LYS A 167 -8.27 2.14 -15.00
CA LYS A 167 -7.66 3.47 -15.17
C LYS A 167 -8.24 4.27 -16.34
N LYS A 168 -9.07 3.65 -17.20
CA LYS A 168 -9.61 4.22 -18.45
C LYS A 168 -8.53 4.87 -19.32
N VAL A 169 -7.35 4.25 -19.37
CA VAL A 169 -6.21 4.75 -20.16
C VAL A 169 -6.29 4.22 -21.59
N GLU A 170 -5.91 5.05 -22.56
CA GLU A 170 -5.79 4.60 -23.95
C GLU A 170 -4.54 3.73 -24.11
N VAL A 171 -4.68 2.60 -24.78
CA VAL A 171 -3.57 1.67 -25.06
C VAL A 171 -2.78 2.12 -26.28
N ILE A 172 -1.46 1.95 -26.26
CA ILE A 172 -0.57 2.29 -27.37
C ILE A 172 -0.64 1.22 -28.49
N HIS A 173 -0.86 -0.03 -28.09
CA HIS A 173 -1.00 -1.16 -29.00
C HIS A 173 -2.12 -2.09 -28.51
N PRO A 174 -2.85 -2.75 -29.42
CA PRO A 174 -4.05 -3.53 -29.06
C PRO A 174 -3.72 -4.83 -28.32
N ASN A 175 -2.60 -5.47 -28.67
CA ASN A 175 -2.27 -6.81 -28.16
C ASN A 175 -1.52 -6.72 -26.83
N ILE A 176 -2.06 -7.34 -25.78
CA ILE A 176 -1.32 -7.53 -24.51
C ILE A 176 -0.19 -8.52 -24.76
N ILE A 177 1.02 -8.16 -24.33
CA ILE A 177 2.18 -9.05 -24.39
C ILE A 177 2.09 -9.99 -23.22
N SER A 178 2.12 -11.30 -23.46
CA SER A 178 2.14 -12.29 -22.39
C SER A 178 3.06 -13.46 -22.72
N PHE A 179 3.77 -13.93 -21.71
CA PHE A 179 4.63 -15.11 -21.80
C PHE A 179 4.77 -15.79 -20.44
N GLU A 180 4.94 -17.10 -20.47
CA GLU A 180 5.19 -17.94 -19.30
C GLU A 180 6.39 -18.86 -19.56
N TRP A 181 7.19 -19.10 -18.53
CA TRP A 181 8.31 -20.03 -18.61
C TRP A 181 8.52 -20.75 -17.27
N GLU A 182 8.85 -22.04 -17.35
CA GLU A 182 9.14 -22.89 -16.20
C GLU A 182 10.48 -23.63 -16.39
N ASP A 183 11.34 -23.57 -15.38
CA ASP A 183 12.49 -24.47 -15.23
C ASP A 183 12.20 -25.47 -14.11
N LYS A 184 11.83 -26.68 -14.52
CA LYS A 184 11.48 -27.79 -13.62
C LYS A 184 12.65 -28.29 -12.78
N VAL A 185 13.90 -28.08 -13.24
CA VAL A 185 15.10 -28.51 -12.52
C VAL A 185 15.37 -27.56 -11.37
N ARG A 186 15.33 -26.25 -11.65
CA ARG A 186 15.50 -25.19 -10.65
C ARG A 186 14.23 -24.92 -9.84
N LYS A 187 13.09 -25.51 -10.23
CA LYS A 187 11.77 -25.31 -9.63
C LYS A 187 11.40 -23.83 -9.53
N ILE A 188 11.64 -23.11 -10.62
CA ILE A 188 11.32 -21.68 -10.76
C ILE A 188 10.50 -21.49 -12.03
N ALA A 189 9.44 -20.69 -11.93
CA ALA A 189 8.65 -20.25 -13.07
C ALA A 189 8.42 -18.75 -13.01
N VAL A 190 8.22 -18.14 -14.18
CA VAL A 190 7.84 -16.74 -14.33
C VAL A 190 6.69 -16.65 -15.32
N GLU A 191 5.71 -15.83 -14.98
CA GLU A 191 4.63 -15.42 -15.85
C GLU A 191 4.59 -13.90 -15.88
N VAL A 192 4.52 -13.32 -17.09
CA VAL A 192 4.44 -11.88 -17.28
C VAL A 192 3.30 -11.56 -18.23
N ALA A 193 2.54 -10.53 -17.91
CA ALA A 193 1.68 -9.84 -18.87
C ALA A 193 1.96 -8.34 -18.81
N MET A 194 1.95 -7.66 -19.96
CA MET A 194 2.26 -6.24 -20.02
C MET A 194 1.70 -5.53 -21.26
N GLN A 195 1.44 -4.23 -21.13
CA GLN A 195 0.95 -3.38 -22.21
C GLN A 195 1.30 -1.91 -21.95
N TRP A 196 1.70 -1.19 -23.01
CA TRP A 196 1.93 0.25 -22.92
C TRP A 196 0.64 1.05 -23.16
N THR A 197 0.53 2.16 -22.44
CA THR A 197 -0.60 3.08 -22.47
C THR A 197 -0.14 4.52 -22.70
N THR A 198 -1.08 5.44 -22.90
CA THR A 198 -0.80 6.87 -23.02
C THR A 198 -0.49 7.54 -21.67
N SER A 199 -0.60 6.81 -20.55
CA SER A 199 -0.28 7.29 -19.21
C SER A 199 1.18 7.77 -19.11
N TYR A 200 1.43 8.66 -18.15
CA TYR A 200 2.78 9.09 -17.78
C TYR A 200 3.32 8.35 -16.55
N GLN A 201 2.49 7.52 -15.91
CA GLN A 201 2.87 6.76 -14.73
C GLN A 201 3.20 5.32 -15.11
N GLU A 202 4.23 4.75 -14.47
CA GLU A 202 4.47 3.30 -14.53
C GLU A 202 3.53 2.57 -13.55
N SER A 203 3.03 1.41 -13.98
CA SER A 203 2.13 0.54 -13.22
C SER A 203 2.69 -0.88 -13.25
N VAL A 204 3.83 -1.08 -12.61
CA VAL A 204 4.52 -2.38 -12.55
C VAL A 204 4.19 -3.05 -11.22
N HIS A 205 3.59 -4.23 -11.29
CA HIS A 205 3.12 -4.99 -10.13
C HIS A 205 3.79 -6.34 -10.11
N THR A 206 4.39 -6.68 -8.97
CA THR A 206 5.26 -7.85 -8.87
C THR A 206 4.82 -8.77 -7.75
N TYR A 207 4.96 -10.07 -7.98
CA TYR A 207 4.51 -11.10 -7.08
C TYR A 207 5.51 -12.25 -7.01
N ALA A 208 5.68 -12.82 -5.82
CA ALA A 208 6.38 -14.07 -5.60
C ALA A 208 5.49 -15.03 -4.82
N ASN A 209 5.15 -16.18 -5.41
CA ASN A 209 4.24 -17.17 -4.83
C ASN A 209 2.93 -16.54 -4.33
N THR A 210 2.29 -15.73 -5.18
CA THR A 210 1.05 -14.96 -4.93
C THR A 210 1.15 -13.89 -3.83
N ILE A 211 2.33 -13.65 -3.27
CA ILE A 211 2.59 -12.56 -2.32
C ILE A 211 2.99 -11.34 -3.12
N ASN A 212 2.38 -10.19 -2.84
CA ASN A 212 2.72 -8.92 -3.48
C ASN A 212 4.09 -8.48 -2.96
N THR A 213 5.05 -8.33 -3.88
CA THR A 213 6.40 -7.85 -3.57
C THR A 213 6.50 -6.37 -3.88
N HIS A 214 5.78 -5.54 -3.12
CA HIS A 214 5.61 -4.14 -3.45
C HIS A 214 6.90 -3.30 -3.27
N GLU A 215 7.86 -3.76 -2.46
CA GLU A 215 9.23 -3.21 -2.37
C GLU A 215 10.14 -3.73 -3.49
N GLY A 216 9.58 -4.53 -4.40
CA GLY A 216 10.22 -5.11 -5.57
C GLY A 216 11.08 -6.33 -5.25
N GLY A 217 12.28 -6.37 -5.81
CA GLY A 217 13.23 -7.45 -5.58
C GLY A 217 13.92 -7.93 -6.85
N THR A 218 14.65 -9.02 -6.70
CA THR A 218 15.52 -9.62 -7.71
C THR A 218 14.82 -9.94 -9.04
N HIS A 219 13.59 -10.49 -9.00
CA HIS A 219 12.76 -10.76 -10.17
C HIS A 219 12.39 -9.48 -10.94
N GLU A 220 12.01 -8.42 -10.22
CA GLU A 220 11.69 -7.13 -10.81
C GLU A 220 12.91 -6.47 -11.45
N GLU A 221 14.05 -6.48 -10.74
CA GLU A 221 15.32 -5.97 -11.29
C GLU A 221 15.71 -6.69 -12.59
N GLY A 222 15.55 -8.01 -12.63
CA GLY A 222 15.81 -8.82 -13.81
C GLY A 222 14.94 -8.40 -15.00
N PHE A 223 13.64 -8.21 -14.76
CA PHE A 223 12.71 -7.71 -15.76
C PHE A 223 13.06 -6.29 -16.24
N ARG A 224 13.28 -5.34 -15.32
CA ARG A 224 13.64 -3.95 -15.63
C ARG A 224 14.91 -3.88 -16.49
N ALA A 225 15.92 -4.68 -16.15
CA ALA A 225 17.17 -4.74 -16.89
C ALA A 225 16.98 -5.34 -18.30
N ALA A 226 16.21 -6.43 -18.41
CA ALA A 226 15.90 -7.06 -19.70
C ALA A 226 15.17 -6.09 -20.64
N LEU A 227 14.13 -5.43 -20.14
CA LEU A 227 13.31 -4.52 -20.91
C LEU A 227 14.13 -3.33 -21.46
N THR A 228 14.88 -2.66 -20.58
CA THR A 228 15.71 -1.51 -20.96
C THR A 228 16.77 -1.89 -21.99
N THR A 229 17.43 -3.03 -21.80
CA THR A 229 18.45 -3.54 -22.73
C THR A 229 17.86 -3.87 -24.09
N LEU A 230 16.74 -4.58 -24.11
CA LEU A 230 16.08 -5.00 -25.34
C LEU A 230 15.61 -3.80 -26.16
N VAL A 231 14.91 -2.86 -25.53
CA VAL A 231 14.34 -1.70 -26.22
C VAL A 231 15.43 -0.85 -26.86
N ASN A 232 16.52 -0.58 -26.13
CA ASN A 232 17.66 0.16 -26.70
C ASN A 232 18.32 -0.61 -27.85
N ARG A 233 18.59 -1.92 -27.68
CA ARG A 233 19.17 -2.76 -28.75
C ARG A 233 18.30 -2.75 -30.00
N TYR A 234 17.01 -3.04 -29.85
CA TYR A 234 16.06 -3.09 -30.97
C TYR A 234 15.94 -1.72 -31.67
N ALA A 235 15.87 -0.63 -30.89
CA ALA A 235 15.79 0.73 -31.43
C ALA A 235 17.03 1.13 -32.24
N ARG A 236 18.22 0.67 -31.86
CA ARG A 236 19.48 0.87 -32.60
C ARG A 236 19.52 0.03 -33.88
N GLU A 237 19.22 -1.27 -33.77
CA GLU A 237 19.24 -2.20 -34.91
C GLU A 237 18.27 -1.78 -36.02
N LYS A 238 17.09 -1.26 -35.66
CA LYS A 238 16.11 -0.74 -36.62
C LYS A 238 16.34 0.73 -37.03
N GLY A 239 17.41 1.36 -36.54
CA GLY A 239 17.76 2.75 -36.85
C GLY A 239 16.74 3.80 -36.38
N ILE A 240 15.93 3.47 -35.36
CA ILE A 240 14.95 4.39 -34.77
C ILE A 240 15.67 5.43 -33.90
N ILE A 241 16.68 5.00 -33.14
CA ILE A 241 17.62 5.87 -32.42
C ILE A 241 18.93 5.90 -33.21
N LYS A 242 19.38 7.10 -33.60
CA LYS A 242 20.62 7.27 -34.37
C LYS A 242 21.82 7.15 -33.47
N GLU A 243 22.97 6.65 -33.98
CA GLU A 243 24.21 6.45 -33.20
C GLU A 243 24.61 7.61 -32.29
N LYS A 244 24.40 8.84 -32.74
CA LYS A 244 24.72 10.07 -31.99
C LYS A 244 23.75 10.43 -30.85
N ASP A 245 22.54 9.88 -30.87
CA ASP A 245 21.52 10.19 -29.88
C ASP A 245 21.77 9.34 -28.63
N GLU A 246 21.43 9.85 -27.44
CA GLU A 246 21.60 9.11 -26.18
C GLU A 246 20.66 7.89 -26.11
N ASN A 247 21.05 6.88 -25.34
CA ASN A 247 20.17 5.74 -25.05
C ASN A 247 19.02 6.17 -24.14
N LEU A 248 17.89 5.47 -24.27
CA LEU A 248 16.75 5.62 -23.38
C LEU A 248 17.10 5.07 -22.00
N THR A 249 16.73 5.79 -20.94
CA THR A 249 16.86 5.26 -19.57
C THR A 249 15.78 4.20 -19.30
N GLY A 250 15.91 3.47 -18.20
CA GLY A 250 14.91 2.45 -17.85
C GLY A 250 13.53 3.06 -17.59
N ASP A 251 13.49 4.24 -17.01
CA ASP A 251 12.24 4.97 -16.73
C ASP A 251 11.61 5.54 -18.00
N ASP A 252 12.42 6.03 -18.95
CA ASP A 252 11.94 6.44 -20.27
C ASP A 252 11.16 5.28 -20.94
N VAL A 253 11.64 4.04 -20.79
CA VAL A 253 11.04 2.84 -21.37
C VAL A 253 9.78 2.38 -20.61
N ARG A 254 9.73 2.57 -19.29
CA ARG A 254 8.60 2.15 -18.45
C ARG A 254 7.50 3.19 -18.30
N GLU A 255 7.71 4.42 -18.78
CA GLU A 255 6.65 5.44 -18.74
C GLU A 255 5.38 4.96 -19.46
N GLY A 256 4.27 4.90 -18.72
CA GLY A 256 2.98 4.43 -19.25
C GLY A 256 2.86 2.91 -19.39
N LEU A 257 3.83 2.15 -18.88
CA LEU A 257 3.80 0.69 -18.90
C LEU A 257 2.91 0.16 -17.76
N THR A 258 1.93 -0.66 -18.10
CA THR A 258 1.25 -1.54 -17.15
C THR A 258 1.83 -2.94 -17.30
N ALA A 259 2.35 -3.52 -16.21
CA ALA A 259 2.94 -4.86 -16.22
C ALA A 259 2.62 -5.61 -14.93
N VAL A 260 2.31 -6.90 -15.06
CA VAL A 260 2.18 -7.81 -13.93
C VAL A 260 3.20 -8.93 -14.08
N ILE A 261 4.03 -9.14 -13.06
CA ILE A 261 5.13 -10.10 -13.03
C ILE A 261 4.90 -11.04 -11.86
N SER A 262 4.65 -12.33 -12.15
CA SER A 262 4.42 -13.35 -11.12
C SER A 262 5.50 -14.43 -11.22
N VAL A 263 6.32 -14.56 -10.16
CA VAL A 263 7.30 -15.65 -10.05
C VAL A 263 6.81 -16.72 -9.08
N LYS A 264 7.08 -17.98 -9.44
CA LYS A 264 6.81 -19.16 -8.61
C LYS A 264 8.13 -19.85 -8.29
N LEU A 265 8.46 -19.97 -7.01
CA LEU A 265 9.73 -20.52 -6.50
C LEU A 265 9.45 -21.60 -5.46
N ALA A 266 10.22 -22.69 -5.49
CA ALA A 266 10.16 -23.70 -4.42
C ALA A 266 10.59 -23.13 -3.05
N GLU A 267 11.67 -22.33 -3.04
CA GLU A 267 12.26 -21.77 -1.82
C GLU A 267 12.45 -20.24 -1.96
N PRO A 268 11.37 -19.44 -1.84
CA PRO A 268 11.51 -18.00 -1.90
C PRO A 268 12.22 -17.46 -0.64
N GLN A 269 13.13 -16.52 -0.81
CA GLN A 269 13.83 -15.82 0.25
C GLN A 269 13.40 -14.36 0.18
N PHE A 270 12.83 -13.85 1.26
CA PHE A 270 12.41 -12.46 1.34
C PHE A 270 13.34 -11.68 2.26
N GLU A 271 13.55 -10.41 1.93
CA GLU A 271 14.14 -9.45 2.86
C GLU A 271 13.07 -9.06 3.88
N GLY A 272 13.35 -9.25 5.18
CA GLY A 272 12.41 -8.93 6.26
C GLY A 272 11.22 -9.88 6.42
N GLN A 273 10.42 -9.64 7.46
CA GLN A 273 9.30 -10.52 7.85
C GLN A 273 8.02 -10.27 7.06
N THR A 274 7.81 -9.05 6.57
CA THR A 274 6.61 -8.62 5.81
C THR A 274 6.55 -9.25 4.41
N LYS A 275 7.63 -9.90 3.95
CA LYS A 275 7.74 -10.61 2.67
C LYS A 275 7.46 -9.72 1.45
N THR A 276 7.91 -8.48 1.54
CA THR A 276 7.63 -7.40 0.57
C THR A 276 8.68 -7.28 -0.52
N LYS A 277 9.88 -7.84 -0.30
CA LYS A 277 10.99 -7.80 -1.25
C LYS A 277 11.65 -9.16 -1.46
N LEU A 278 11.79 -9.61 -2.71
CA LEU A 278 12.39 -10.91 -3.04
C LEU A 278 13.91 -10.85 -3.17
N GLY A 279 14.62 -11.68 -2.40
CA GLY A 279 16.09 -11.74 -2.33
C GLY A 279 16.76 -12.88 -3.12
N ASN A 280 16.03 -13.76 -3.81
CA ASN A 280 16.62 -14.86 -4.59
C ASN A 280 17.45 -14.35 -5.78
N THR A 281 18.79 -14.37 -5.68
CA THR A 281 19.68 -13.91 -6.77
C THR A 281 19.48 -14.66 -8.08
N GLU A 282 19.13 -15.95 -8.03
CA GLU A 282 18.81 -16.77 -9.20
C GLU A 282 17.57 -16.28 -9.96
N ALA A 283 16.59 -15.68 -9.27
CA ALA A 283 15.38 -15.16 -9.88
C ALA A 283 15.69 -14.00 -10.82
N LYS A 284 16.67 -13.16 -10.47
CA LYS A 284 17.13 -12.05 -11.33
C LYS A 284 17.62 -12.54 -12.68
N SER A 285 18.60 -13.45 -12.69
CA SER A 285 19.17 -13.98 -13.93
C SER A 285 18.16 -14.79 -14.74
N PHE A 286 17.28 -15.52 -14.06
CA PHE A 286 16.21 -16.28 -14.69
C PHE A 286 15.22 -15.37 -15.43
N VAL A 287 14.64 -14.39 -14.72
CA VAL A 287 13.67 -13.46 -15.31
C VAL A 287 14.32 -12.61 -16.39
N GLN A 288 15.54 -12.11 -16.17
CA GLN A 288 16.24 -11.29 -17.16
C GLN A 288 16.45 -12.01 -18.48
N ARG A 289 16.88 -13.28 -18.45
CA ARG A 289 17.08 -14.08 -19.67
C ARG A 289 15.77 -14.29 -20.42
N PHE A 290 14.76 -14.83 -19.74
CA PHE A 290 13.52 -15.22 -20.41
C PHE A 290 12.68 -14.04 -20.84
N ALA A 291 12.59 -12.97 -20.04
CA ALA A 291 11.94 -11.74 -20.47
C ALA A 291 12.64 -11.15 -21.70
N GLY A 292 13.98 -11.14 -21.73
CA GLY A 292 14.73 -10.64 -22.88
C GLY A 292 14.51 -11.44 -24.17
N GLU A 293 14.48 -12.77 -24.07
CA GLU A 293 14.24 -13.68 -25.20
C GLU A 293 12.80 -13.58 -25.72
N GLN A 294 11.80 -13.70 -24.84
CA GLN A 294 10.39 -13.72 -25.21
C GLN A 294 9.92 -12.35 -25.71
N LEU A 295 10.34 -11.26 -25.06
CA LEU A 295 10.03 -9.91 -25.55
C LEU A 295 10.73 -9.61 -26.87
N GLY A 296 11.95 -10.10 -27.07
CA GLY A 296 12.66 -9.94 -28.34
C GLY A 296 11.92 -10.60 -29.50
N ASP A 297 11.52 -11.87 -29.33
CA ASP A 297 10.71 -12.61 -30.29
C ASP A 297 9.37 -11.92 -30.56
N TRP A 298 8.70 -11.38 -29.53
CA TRP A 298 7.48 -10.61 -29.72
C TRP A 298 7.70 -9.32 -30.54
N PHE A 299 8.78 -8.56 -30.26
CA PHE A 299 9.12 -7.33 -30.98
C PHE A 299 9.47 -7.60 -32.46
N ASP A 300 10.09 -8.73 -32.75
CA ASP A 300 10.38 -9.14 -34.13
C ASP A 300 9.12 -9.57 -34.89
N ARG A 301 8.16 -10.22 -34.20
CA ARG A 301 6.87 -10.60 -34.78
C ARG A 301 5.90 -9.44 -34.95
N ASN A 302 6.02 -8.40 -34.12
CA ASN A 302 5.12 -7.24 -34.06
C ASN A 302 5.89 -5.92 -34.24
N PRO A 303 6.51 -5.68 -35.42
CA PRO A 303 7.41 -4.55 -35.63
C PRO A 303 6.73 -3.18 -35.60
N THR A 304 5.43 -3.11 -35.91
CA THR A 304 4.67 -1.85 -35.88
C THR A 304 4.44 -1.42 -34.43
N GLU A 305 3.94 -2.34 -33.61
CA GLU A 305 3.67 -2.14 -32.19
C GLU A 305 4.98 -1.86 -31.42
N ALA A 306 6.04 -2.61 -31.73
CA ALA A 306 7.38 -2.35 -31.18
C ALA A 306 7.86 -0.92 -31.46
N ARG A 307 7.59 -0.41 -32.67
CA ARG A 307 7.95 0.96 -33.05
C ARG A 307 7.15 2.01 -32.28
N ASP A 308 5.86 1.75 -32.03
CA ASP A 308 5.01 2.66 -31.27
C ASP A 308 5.41 2.72 -29.78
N VAL A 309 5.76 1.58 -29.19
CA VAL A 309 6.36 1.51 -27.85
C VAL A 309 7.66 2.33 -27.77
N ILE A 310 8.57 2.14 -28.73
CA ILE A 310 9.83 2.90 -28.76
C ILE A 310 9.58 4.40 -28.95
N ARG A 311 8.59 4.79 -29.77
CA ARG A 311 8.23 6.19 -29.97
C ARG A 311 7.71 6.83 -28.67
N LYS A 312 6.87 6.12 -27.91
CA LYS A 312 6.41 6.56 -26.59
C LYS A 312 7.60 6.77 -25.63
N ALA A 313 8.54 5.82 -25.60
CA ALA A 313 9.74 5.96 -24.76
C ALA A 313 10.64 7.15 -25.19
N ILE A 314 10.78 7.42 -26.49
CA ILE A 314 11.49 8.62 -26.98
C ILE A 314 10.78 9.91 -26.54
N GLN A 315 9.45 9.96 -26.57
CA GLN A 315 8.69 11.11 -26.08
C GLN A 315 8.91 11.35 -24.59
N ALA A 316 8.89 10.28 -23.78
CA ALA A 316 9.22 10.34 -22.36
C ALA A 316 10.63 10.90 -22.13
N SER A 317 11.62 10.38 -22.87
CA SER A 317 13.00 10.84 -22.81
C SER A 317 13.15 12.33 -23.14
N GLN A 318 12.48 12.80 -24.20
CA GLN A 318 12.48 14.22 -24.57
C GLN A 318 11.84 15.09 -23.48
N ALA A 319 10.74 14.64 -22.88
CA ALA A 319 10.09 15.33 -21.77
C ALA A 319 10.99 15.41 -20.54
N ARG A 320 11.66 14.31 -20.16
CA ARG A 320 12.65 14.27 -19.07
C ARG A 320 13.81 15.23 -19.30
N LEU A 321 14.40 15.22 -20.50
CA LEU A 321 15.49 16.14 -20.86
C LEU A 321 15.05 17.60 -20.84
N ALA A 322 13.81 17.89 -21.27
CA ALA A 322 13.23 19.23 -21.17
C ALA A 322 13.02 19.67 -19.71
N ALA A 323 12.47 18.78 -18.87
CA ALA A 323 12.28 19.03 -17.44
C ALA A 323 13.60 19.24 -16.72
N ARG A 324 14.63 18.45 -17.03
CA ARG A 324 15.99 18.62 -16.49
C ARG A 324 16.57 19.98 -16.88
N LYS A 325 16.46 20.40 -18.15
CA LYS A 325 16.92 21.72 -18.59
C LYS A 325 16.18 22.85 -17.86
N ALA A 326 14.86 22.73 -17.68
CA ALA A 326 14.07 23.68 -16.92
C ALA A 326 14.53 23.77 -15.46
N ARG A 327 14.74 22.62 -14.79
CA ARG A 327 15.28 22.55 -13.42
C ARG A 327 16.67 23.19 -13.33
N GLU A 328 17.58 22.89 -14.25
CA GLU A 328 18.93 23.46 -14.27
C GLU A 328 18.92 24.98 -14.46
N GLN A 329 18.03 25.51 -15.31
CA GLN A 329 17.83 26.95 -15.48
C GLN A 329 17.29 27.61 -14.20
N THR A 330 16.32 27.00 -13.52
CA THR A 330 15.80 27.49 -12.24
C THR A 330 16.85 27.42 -11.14
N ARG A 331 17.64 26.34 -11.07
CA ARG A 331 18.74 26.18 -10.12
C ARG A 331 19.85 27.22 -10.33
N ARG A 332 20.18 27.53 -11.58
CA ARG A 332 21.14 28.60 -11.91
C ARG A 332 20.65 29.99 -11.49
N LYS A 333 19.34 30.26 -11.61
CA LYS A 333 18.74 31.50 -11.07
C LYS A 333 18.79 31.54 -9.55
N GLY A 334 18.48 30.43 -8.87
CA GLY A 334 18.53 30.31 -7.41
C GLY A 334 19.94 30.33 -6.79
N LEU A 335 21.00 30.05 -7.55
CA LEU A 335 22.39 30.12 -7.07
C LEU A 335 22.90 31.56 -6.86
N LEU A 336 22.26 32.55 -7.50
CA LEU A 336 22.57 33.97 -7.33
C LEU A 336 21.83 34.61 -6.15
N GLU A 337 20.73 34.00 -5.68
CA GLU A 337 19.99 34.39 -4.47
C GLU A 337 20.38 33.45 -3.32
N SER A 338 21.21 33.93 -2.39
CA SER A 338 21.80 33.12 -1.31
C SER A 338 20.78 32.25 -0.55
N SER A 339 21.11 30.97 -0.33
CA SER A 339 20.47 29.99 0.57
C SER A 339 19.15 29.36 0.08
N GLY A 340 19.28 28.35 -0.80
CA GLY A 340 18.24 27.58 -1.52
C GLY A 340 17.23 26.75 -0.70
N MET A 341 16.66 27.31 0.37
CA MET A 341 15.54 26.74 1.12
C MET A 341 14.25 27.51 0.80
N PRO A 342 13.07 26.87 0.79
CA PRO A 342 11.82 27.58 0.54
C PRO A 342 11.64 28.71 1.55
N GLY A 343 11.40 29.95 1.10
CA GLY A 343 11.33 31.11 2.00
C GLY A 343 10.25 31.03 3.09
N LYS A 344 9.27 30.15 2.91
CA LYS A 344 8.20 29.84 3.88
C LYS A 344 8.57 28.78 4.91
N LEU A 345 9.60 27.96 4.65
CA LEU A 345 10.05 26.93 5.57
C LEU A 345 10.70 27.58 6.79
N LYS A 346 10.21 27.24 7.98
CA LYS A 346 10.91 27.49 9.23
C LYS A 346 11.67 26.23 9.58
N ASP A 347 12.97 26.20 9.30
CA ASP A 347 13.80 25.01 9.53
C ASP A 347 14.04 24.75 11.04
N CYS A 348 14.51 23.56 11.37
CA CYS A 348 15.04 23.20 12.69
C CYS A 348 16.57 23.42 12.73
N SER A 349 17.14 23.55 13.93
CA SER A 349 18.59 23.75 14.09
C SER A 349 19.39 22.44 13.94
N SER A 350 18.81 21.30 14.35
CA SER A 350 19.40 19.97 14.18
C SER A 350 19.64 19.67 12.69
N LYS A 351 20.77 19.02 12.42
CA LYS A 351 21.13 18.47 11.11
C LYS A 351 21.12 16.94 11.09
N ASP A 352 20.76 16.31 12.20
CA ASP A 352 20.58 14.87 12.29
C ASP A 352 19.18 14.49 11.80
N PRO A 353 19.05 13.85 10.61
CA PRO A 353 17.75 13.51 10.04
C PRO A 353 16.91 12.60 10.93
N ALA A 354 17.54 11.74 11.75
CA ALA A 354 16.84 10.78 12.61
C ALA A 354 16.09 11.44 13.77
N ARG A 355 16.56 12.60 14.22
CA ARG A 355 15.92 13.40 15.27
C ARG A 355 15.09 14.55 14.71
N SER A 356 15.30 14.91 13.44
CA SER A 356 14.63 16.01 12.78
C SER A 356 13.29 15.61 12.20
N GLU A 357 12.28 16.44 12.45
CA GLU A 357 10.90 16.24 12.02
C GLU A 357 10.42 17.47 11.25
N ILE A 358 9.56 17.29 10.26
CA ILE A 358 8.91 18.39 9.52
C ILE A 358 7.39 18.26 9.60
N PHE A 359 6.74 19.35 10.03
CA PHE A 359 5.28 19.47 10.03
C PHE A 359 4.82 20.21 8.79
N ILE A 360 3.97 19.56 8.00
CA ILE A 360 3.28 20.15 6.86
C ILE A 360 1.94 20.65 7.37
N VAL A 361 1.76 21.98 7.40
CA VAL A 361 0.61 22.61 8.06
C VAL A 361 -0.26 23.36 7.06
N GLU A 362 -1.58 23.26 7.22
CA GLU A 362 -2.53 24.01 6.41
C GLU A 362 -2.58 25.51 6.82
N GLY A 363 -2.21 26.38 5.90
CA GLY A 363 -2.36 27.83 6.06
C GLY A 363 -1.33 28.51 6.95
N ASP A 364 -1.24 29.84 6.80
CA ASP A 364 -0.30 30.68 7.56
C ASP A 364 -0.72 30.84 9.05
N SER A 365 -2.00 30.66 9.38
CA SER A 365 -2.52 30.78 10.77
C SER A 365 -2.05 29.62 11.66
N ALA A 366 -2.37 28.38 11.29
CA ALA A 366 -1.89 27.20 12.00
C ALA A 366 -0.37 27.09 11.90
N GLY A 367 0.23 27.49 10.78
CA GLY A 367 1.68 27.64 10.65
C GLY A 367 2.30 28.60 11.68
N GLY A 368 1.64 29.72 11.98
CA GLY A 368 2.06 30.67 13.01
C GLY A 368 2.07 30.06 14.41
N SER A 369 0.97 29.41 14.82
CA SER A 369 0.88 28.72 16.11
C SER A 369 1.89 27.58 16.22
N ALA A 370 2.06 26.78 15.16
CA ALA A 370 3.03 25.69 15.12
C ALA A 370 4.47 26.20 15.24
N VAL A 371 4.82 27.32 14.58
CA VAL A 371 6.16 27.92 14.69
C VAL A 371 6.45 28.42 16.10
N GLN A 372 5.44 28.91 16.82
CA GLN A 372 5.60 29.38 18.20
C GLN A 372 5.65 28.24 19.22
N GLY A 373 4.88 27.16 19.00
CA GLY A 373 4.77 26.04 19.93
C GLY A 373 5.84 24.96 19.77
N ARG A 374 6.49 24.87 18.61
CA ARG A 374 7.47 23.81 18.31
C ARG A 374 8.71 23.83 19.21
N ASP A 375 9.40 22.69 19.23
CA ASP A 375 10.82 22.65 19.58
C ASP A 375 11.67 23.04 18.35
N PRO A 376 12.32 24.22 18.34
CA PRO A 376 13.11 24.67 17.19
C PRO A 376 14.40 23.86 17.00
N GLU A 377 14.83 23.05 17.97
CA GLU A 377 15.98 22.16 17.80
C GLU A 377 15.66 21.06 16.78
N THR A 378 14.51 20.42 16.93
CA THR A 378 14.18 19.17 16.21
C THR A 378 13.05 19.33 15.19
N GLN A 379 12.18 20.35 15.30
CA GLN A 379 10.96 20.45 14.49
C GLN A 379 11.00 21.60 13.48
N ALA A 380 10.84 21.28 12.21
CA ALA A 380 10.67 22.23 11.11
C ALA A 380 9.18 22.39 10.75
N ILE A 381 8.77 23.58 10.32
CA ILE A 381 7.38 23.87 9.92
C ILE A 381 7.35 24.37 8.48
N LEU A 382 6.57 23.70 7.63
CA LEU A 382 6.31 24.09 6.26
C LEU A 382 4.81 24.40 6.07
N PRO A 383 4.40 25.68 6.11
CA PRO A 383 3.02 26.05 5.84
C PRO A 383 2.70 25.90 4.36
N LEU A 384 1.50 25.40 4.06
CA LEU A 384 0.96 25.28 2.72
C LEU A 384 -0.07 26.38 2.45
N ARG A 385 -0.09 26.91 1.23
CA ARG A 385 -1.07 27.93 0.82
C ARG A 385 -2.05 27.37 -0.18
N GLY A 386 -3.29 27.18 0.28
CA GLY A 386 -4.39 26.67 -0.52
C GLY A 386 -4.21 25.18 -0.86
N LYS A 387 -5.07 24.71 -1.78
CA LYS A 387 -5.11 23.31 -2.18
C LYS A 387 -3.93 22.98 -3.11
N ILE A 388 -3.29 21.85 -2.84
CA ILE A 388 -2.17 21.34 -3.64
C ILE A 388 -2.70 20.90 -5.01
N LEU A 389 -1.85 20.99 -6.04
CA LEU A 389 -2.17 20.43 -7.34
C LEU A 389 -2.40 18.92 -7.23
N ASN A 390 -3.52 18.42 -7.74
CA ASN A 390 -3.73 17.00 -7.90
C ASN A 390 -2.75 16.45 -8.96
N VAL A 391 -1.74 15.74 -8.48
CA VAL A 391 -0.66 15.21 -9.33
C VAL A 391 -1.00 13.91 -10.04
N GLU A 392 -2.14 13.28 -9.71
CA GLU A 392 -2.65 12.12 -10.46
C GLU A 392 -3.07 12.53 -11.89
N LYS A 393 -3.63 13.74 -12.02
CA LYS A 393 -4.10 14.30 -13.30
C LYS A 393 -3.03 15.12 -14.03
N ALA A 394 -1.87 15.33 -13.41
CA ALA A 394 -0.87 16.26 -13.90
C ALA A 394 0.39 15.52 -14.31
N ARG A 395 0.92 15.89 -15.48
CA ARG A 395 2.27 15.48 -15.90
C ARG A 395 3.32 16.01 -14.92
N LEU A 396 4.45 15.31 -14.84
CA LEU A 396 5.56 15.64 -13.95
C LEU A 396 6.08 17.07 -14.15
N ASP A 397 6.18 17.56 -15.39
CA ASP A 397 6.61 18.94 -15.70
C ASP A 397 5.69 20.00 -15.07
N ARG A 398 4.37 19.79 -15.15
CA ARG A 398 3.37 20.66 -14.52
C ARG A 398 3.41 20.57 -13.00
N ALA A 399 3.60 19.38 -12.44
CA ALA A 399 3.78 19.19 -11.00
C ALA A 399 5.03 19.93 -10.50
N LEU A 400 6.13 19.86 -11.25
CA LEU A 400 7.36 20.59 -10.93
C LEU A 400 7.25 22.10 -11.12
N GLY A 401 6.36 22.58 -11.99
CA GLY A 401 6.05 24.00 -12.12
C GLY A 401 5.27 24.58 -10.92
N ASN A 402 4.74 23.74 -10.04
CA ASN A 402 3.99 24.19 -8.87
C ASN A 402 4.91 24.56 -7.70
N ASN A 403 4.74 25.78 -7.17
CA ASN A 403 5.58 26.31 -6.09
C ASN A 403 5.47 25.52 -4.79
N GLU A 404 4.29 25.01 -4.44
CA GLU A 404 4.07 24.24 -3.21
C GLU A 404 4.77 22.87 -3.30
N VAL A 405 4.64 22.21 -4.45
CA VAL A 405 5.35 20.95 -4.74
C VAL A 405 6.87 21.15 -4.74
N GLN A 406 7.37 22.21 -5.39
CA GLN A 406 8.81 22.55 -5.35
C GLN A 406 9.31 22.84 -3.93
N ALA A 407 8.51 23.53 -3.12
CA ALA A 407 8.86 23.81 -1.74
C ALA A 407 9.01 22.51 -0.93
N MET A 408 8.10 21.55 -1.09
CA MET A 408 8.18 20.25 -0.42
C MET A 408 9.38 19.43 -0.89
N ILE A 409 9.60 19.31 -2.21
CA ILE A 409 10.77 18.60 -2.77
C ILE A 409 12.07 19.17 -2.20
N THR A 410 12.19 20.50 -2.18
CA THR A 410 13.37 21.20 -1.66
C THR A 410 13.51 21.02 -0.15
N ALA A 411 12.41 21.09 0.60
CA ALA A 411 12.41 20.90 2.05
C ALA A 411 12.85 19.48 2.43
N PHE A 412 12.28 18.44 1.82
CA PHE A 412 12.63 17.06 2.11
C PHE A 412 14.08 16.72 1.71
N GLY A 413 14.60 17.35 0.66
CA GLY A 413 16.01 17.25 0.26
C GLY A 413 16.42 15.92 -0.39
N ALA A 414 15.50 14.96 -0.48
CA ALA A 414 15.73 13.65 -1.09
C ALA A 414 15.64 13.67 -2.63
N GLY A 415 15.07 14.71 -3.25
CA GLY A 415 14.79 14.72 -4.68
C GLY A 415 13.38 14.20 -5.01
N ILE A 416 13.16 13.77 -6.25
CA ILE A 416 11.85 13.29 -6.73
C ILE A 416 12.03 12.30 -7.89
N GLY A 417 11.19 11.26 -7.94
CA GLY A 417 11.24 10.25 -9.00
C GLY A 417 12.61 9.57 -9.08
N GLU A 418 13.23 9.55 -10.25
CA GLU A 418 14.54 8.92 -10.49
C GLU A 418 15.70 9.51 -9.69
N ASP A 419 15.67 10.82 -9.42
CA ASP A 419 16.72 11.49 -8.66
C ASP A 419 16.52 11.31 -7.14
N PHE A 420 15.49 10.57 -6.72
CA PHE A 420 15.17 10.37 -5.32
C PHE A 420 16.25 9.53 -4.63
N THR A 421 16.94 10.13 -3.65
CA THR A 421 17.94 9.49 -2.81
C THR A 421 17.42 9.46 -1.37
N PRO A 422 16.93 8.32 -0.87
CA PRO A 422 16.36 8.23 0.48
C PRO A 422 17.34 8.68 1.56
N GLU A 423 18.63 8.42 1.40
CA GLU A 423 19.69 8.77 2.37
C GLU A 423 19.91 10.29 2.49
N LYS A 424 19.42 11.07 1.52
CA LYS A 424 19.47 12.54 1.56
C LYS A 424 18.22 13.16 2.19
N ALA A 425 17.25 12.33 2.61
CA ALA A 425 16.08 12.83 3.32
C ALA A 425 16.53 13.60 4.57
N ARG A 426 16.08 14.85 4.68
CA ARG A 426 16.49 15.76 5.77
C ARG A 426 15.73 15.52 7.07
N TYR A 427 14.59 14.83 6.99
CA TYR A 427 13.70 14.56 8.12
C TYR A 427 13.22 13.12 8.03
N HIS A 428 13.46 12.31 9.06
CA HIS A 428 12.95 10.94 9.16
C HIS A 428 11.52 10.89 9.69
N LYS A 429 10.92 12.04 10.05
CA LYS A 429 9.48 12.16 10.30
C LYS A 429 8.90 13.35 9.55
N ILE A 430 7.95 13.06 8.69
CA ILE A 430 7.16 14.00 7.91
C ILE A 430 5.74 13.88 8.44
N VAL A 431 5.33 14.85 9.24
CA VAL A 431 4.04 14.87 9.92
C VAL A 431 3.08 15.75 9.13
N LEU A 432 2.06 15.15 8.55
CA LEU A 432 0.97 15.86 7.88
C LEU A 432 -0.02 16.31 8.95
N MET A 433 -0.10 17.62 9.16
CA MET A 433 -0.90 18.25 10.21
C MET A 433 -1.93 19.16 9.55
N ALA A 434 -3.03 18.54 9.11
CA ALA A 434 -4.17 19.21 8.49
C ALA A 434 -5.36 19.25 9.46
N ASP A 435 -6.31 20.15 9.20
CA ASP A 435 -7.50 20.29 10.04
C ASP A 435 -8.43 19.06 9.92
N ALA A 436 -9.18 18.77 10.99
CA ALA A 436 -10.13 17.66 11.04
C ALA A 436 -11.46 17.98 10.33
N ASP A 437 -11.41 18.80 9.28
CA ASP A 437 -12.56 19.23 8.48
C ASP A 437 -12.47 18.70 7.03
N VAL A 438 -13.45 19.06 6.21
CA VAL A 438 -13.53 18.61 4.81
C VAL A 438 -12.37 19.12 3.94
N ASP A 439 -11.82 20.30 4.25
CA ASP A 439 -10.73 20.89 3.47
C ASP A 439 -9.37 20.28 3.87
N GLY A 440 -9.15 20.05 5.16
CA GLY A 440 -7.97 19.37 5.69
C GLY A 440 -7.90 17.89 5.27
N GLN A 441 -9.04 17.19 5.24
CA GLN A 441 -9.12 15.83 4.69
C GLN A 441 -8.77 15.80 3.19
N HIS A 442 -9.22 16.78 2.43
CA HIS A 442 -8.89 16.91 1.02
C HIS A 442 -7.39 17.20 0.81
N ILE A 443 -6.80 18.09 1.60
CA ILE A 443 -5.35 18.37 1.55
C ILE A 443 -4.54 17.14 1.92
N THR A 444 -4.95 16.40 2.95
CA THR A 444 -4.32 15.14 3.34
C THR A 444 -4.33 14.14 2.20
N THR A 445 -5.48 14.00 1.52
CA THR A 445 -5.61 13.12 0.33
C THR A 445 -4.65 13.54 -0.79
N LEU A 446 -4.54 14.84 -1.08
CA LEU A 446 -3.63 15.37 -2.09
C LEU A 446 -2.15 15.13 -1.73
N LEU A 447 -1.79 15.31 -0.46
CA LEU A 447 -0.44 15.07 0.06
C LEU A 447 -0.06 13.60 -0.04
N LEU A 448 -0.95 12.71 0.42
CA LEU A 448 -0.74 11.26 0.31
C LEU A 448 -0.60 10.83 -1.15
N THR A 449 -1.40 11.39 -2.06
CA THR A 449 -1.28 11.15 -3.50
C THR A 449 0.10 11.56 -4.02
N LEU A 450 0.59 12.76 -3.64
CA LEU A 450 1.91 13.23 -4.03
C LEU A 450 3.04 12.33 -3.52
N LEU A 451 2.99 11.98 -2.24
CA LEU A 451 3.99 11.13 -1.61
C LEU A 451 3.98 9.74 -2.22
N PHE A 452 2.81 9.12 -2.40
CA PHE A 452 2.66 7.81 -3.02
C PHE A 452 3.18 7.77 -4.46
N ARG A 453 2.88 8.79 -5.27
CA ARG A 453 3.26 8.80 -6.69
C ARG A 453 4.72 9.14 -6.95
N TYR A 454 5.32 10.03 -6.15
CA TYR A 454 6.61 10.63 -6.50
C TYR A 454 7.70 10.47 -5.44
N MET A 455 7.34 10.08 -4.22
CA MET A 455 8.25 9.93 -3.09
C MET A 455 7.91 8.70 -2.26
N ARG A 456 7.45 7.64 -2.93
CA ARG A 456 7.00 6.39 -2.32
C ARG A 456 7.98 5.81 -1.28
N PRO A 457 9.32 5.86 -1.49
CA PRO A 457 10.27 5.37 -0.49
C PRO A 457 10.14 6.04 0.89
N LEU A 458 9.62 7.27 0.99
CA LEU A 458 9.34 7.90 2.29
C LEU A 458 8.25 7.17 3.08
N ILE A 459 7.26 6.61 2.38
CA ILE A 459 6.20 5.80 2.98
C ILE A 459 6.76 4.43 3.33
N ASP A 460 7.49 3.79 2.40
CA ASP A 460 8.05 2.45 2.61
C ASP A 460 9.06 2.43 3.78
N LEU A 461 9.85 3.50 3.96
CA LEU A 461 10.75 3.68 5.12
C LEU A 461 10.03 4.07 6.42
N GLY A 462 8.71 4.30 6.36
CA GLY A 462 7.89 4.66 7.50
C GLY A 462 8.10 6.09 7.99
N TYR A 463 8.54 7.02 7.14
CA TYR A 463 8.80 8.41 7.54
C TYR A 463 7.56 9.31 7.51
N VAL A 464 6.43 8.85 6.94
CA VAL A 464 5.22 9.65 6.78
C VAL A 464 4.23 9.35 7.90
N TYR A 465 3.73 10.41 8.54
CA TYR A 465 2.81 10.34 9.67
C TYR A 465 1.65 11.31 9.48
N LEU A 466 0.47 10.97 10.01
CA LEU A 466 -0.63 11.90 10.21
C LEU A 466 -0.67 12.33 11.67
N ALA A 467 -0.77 13.64 11.91
CA ALA A 467 -1.02 14.16 13.24
C ALA A 467 -2.47 13.85 13.65
N GLN A 468 -2.66 13.46 14.91
CA GLN A 468 -3.99 13.24 15.47
C GLN A 468 -4.25 14.27 16.57
N PRO A 469 -4.76 15.47 16.24
CA PRO A 469 -5.14 16.45 17.25
C PRO A 469 -6.36 15.97 18.06
N PRO A 470 -6.55 16.47 19.29
CA PRO A 470 -7.68 16.06 20.14
C PRO A 470 -9.01 16.55 19.57
N LEU A 471 -10.05 15.73 19.69
CA LEU A 471 -11.40 16.09 19.27
C LEU A 471 -12.09 17.01 20.28
N TYR A 472 -11.86 16.77 21.58
CA TYR A 472 -12.48 17.57 22.63
C TYR A 472 -11.49 18.00 23.70
N ARG A 473 -11.82 19.11 24.35
CA ARG A 473 -11.23 19.58 25.60
C ARG A 473 -12.31 19.63 26.67
N LEU A 474 -12.07 18.89 27.76
CA LEU A 474 -12.88 18.88 28.96
C LEU A 474 -12.42 19.98 29.91
N LYS A 475 -13.22 21.03 30.04
CA LYS A 475 -12.91 22.20 30.86
C LYS A 475 -13.35 22.02 32.30
N TRP A 476 -12.61 21.22 33.07
CA TRP A 476 -12.87 21.06 34.50
C TRP A 476 -12.73 22.39 35.26
N SER A 477 -13.65 22.68 36.18
CA SER A 477 -13.64 23.90 37.00
C SER A 477 -12.71 23.82 38.20
N ASN A 478 -12.41 22.60 38.67
CA ASN A 478 -11.64 22.33 39.88
C ASN A 478 -10.45 21.38 39.63
N SER A 479 -10.08 21.15 38.37
CA SER A 479 -8.98 20.27 37.97
C SER A 479 -8.37 20.77 36.65
N PRO A 480 -7.14 20.37 36.30
CA PRO A 480 -6.56 20.67 34.99
C PRO A 480 -7.47 20.19 33.86
N HIS A 481 -7.53 20.93 32.77
CA HIS A 481 -8.31 20.53 31.59
C HIS A 481 -7.71 19.27 30.96
N GLU A 482 -8.58 18.39 30.44
CA GLU A 482 -8.18 17.13 29.81
C GLU A 482 -8.55 17.14 28.33
N TYR A 483 -7.73 16.50 27.51
CA TYR A 483 -7.92 16.37 26.06
C TYR A 483 -8.29 14.93 25.72
N VAL A 484 -9.25 14.75 24.82
CA VAL A 484 -9.75 13.42 24.43
C VAL A 484 -9.88 13.30 22.93
N TYR A 485 -9.62 12.10 22.41
CA TYR A 485 -9.47 11.83 20.98
C TYR A 485 -10.65 11.07 20.39
N THR A 486 -11.52 10.50 21.23
CA THR A 486 -12.74 9.80 20.79
C THR A 486 -13.96 10.18 21.64
N ASP A 487 -15.17 9.99 21.10
CA ASP A 487 -16.42 10.12 21.84
C ASP A 487 -16.48 9.16 23.05
N ARG A 488 -16.00 7.93 22.87
CA ARG A 488 -15.99 6.91 23.93
C ARG A 488 -15.07 7.32 25.07
N GLU A 489 -13.89 7.85 24.77
CA GLU A 489 -12.97 8.40 25.77
C GLU A 489 -13.58 9.58 26.49
N ARG A 490 -14.23 10.50 25.76
CA ARG A 490 -14.93 11.65 26.35
C ARG A 490 -15.94 11.16 27.41
N ASP A 491 -16.80 10.23 27.05
CA ASP A 491 -17.87 9.75 27.94
C ASP A 491 -17.30 8.98 29.13
N ALA A 492 -16.26 8.16 28.92
CA ALA A 492 -15.57 7.43 29.98
C ALA A 492 -14.86 8.38 30.97
N LEU A 493 -14.15 9.40 30.48
CA LEU A 493 -13.46 10.40 31.31
C LEU A 493 -14.43 11.32 32.04
N LEU A 494 -15.57 11.66 31.43
CA LEU A 494 -16.64 12.39 32.11
C LEU A 494 -17.22 11.57 33.27
N ALA A 495 -17.51 10.28 33.05
CA ALA A 495 -18.01 9.39 34.08
C ALA A 495 -16.99 9.19 35.22
N ALA A 496 -15.73 8.91 34.88
CA ALA A 496 -14.64 8.76 35.86
C ALA A 496 -14.39 10.07 36.63
N GLY A 497 -14.41 11.21 35.94
CA GLY A 497 -14.28 12.53 36.55
C GLY A 497 -15.40 12.84 37.54
N ALA A 498 -16.65 12.48 37.21
CA ALA A 498 -17.79 12.64 38.11
C ALA A 498 -17.62 11.81 39.40
N VAL A 499 -17.15 10.56 39.28
CA VAL A 499 -16.84 9.70 40.44
C VAL A 499 -15.69 10.27 41.27
N ALA A 500 -14.67 10.84 40.63
CA ALA A 500 -13.54 11.48 41.29
C ALA A 500 -13.83 12.90 41.84
N GLY A 501 -15.06 13.40 41.73
CA GLY A 501 -15.46 14.73 42.21
C GLY A 501 -14.98 15.90 41.35
N LYS A 502 -14.53 15.65 40.11
CA LYS A 502 -14.27 16.70 39.12
C LYS A 502 -15.60 17.33 38.69
N ARG A 503 -15.62 18.66 38.54
CA ARG A 503 -16.81 19.43 38.17
C ARG A 503 -16.62 20.06 36.80
N ILE A 504 -17.57 19.87 35.91
CA ILE A 504 -17.60 20.50 34.60
C ILE A 504 -18.66 21.62 34.59
N PRO A 505 -18.39 22.79 34.00
CA PRO A 505 -19.38 23.86 33.84
C PRO A 505 -20.60 23.38 33.06
N LYS A 506 -21.80 23.85 33.43
CA LYS A 506 -23.04 23.55 32.71
C LYS A 506 -23.05 24.12 31.29
N ASP A 507 -22.41 25.28 31.10
CA ASP A 507 -22.28 25.95 29.81
C ASP A 507 -20.82 25.89 29.34
N ASN A 508 -20.58 25.52 28.08
CA ASN A 508 -19.24 25.42 27.44
C ASN A 508 -18.20 24.57 28.20
N GLY A 509 -18.64 23.59 28.99
CA GLY A 509 -17.76 22.69 29.73
C GLY A 509 -16.98 21.71 28.83
N ILE A 510 -17.52 21.40 27.65
CA ILE A 510 -16.89 20.55 26.64
C ILE A 510 -16.68 21.42 25.40
N GLN A 511 -15.42 21.68 25.04
CA GLN A 511 -15.08 22.36 23.80
C GLN A 511 -14.72 21.30 22.76
N ARG A 512 -15.39 21.33 21.60
CA ARG A 512 -15.01 20.53 20.43
C ARG A 512 -14.10 21.38 19.55
N TYR A 513 -12.96 20.83 19.14
CA TYR A 513 -12.08 21.50 18.19
C TYR A 513 -12.57 21.23 16.77
N LYS A 514 -12.64 22.27 15.93
CA LYS A 514 -12.97 22.13 14.51
C LYS A 514 -11.76 22.29 13.59
N GLY A 515 -10.76 23.03 14.03
CA GLY A 515 -9.51 23.23 13.29
C GLY A 515 -8.36 23.55 14.23
N LEU A 516 -7.13 23.34 13.76
CA LEU A 516 -5.90 23.56 14.50
C LEU A 516 -5.71 25.04 14.87
N GLY A 517 -6.28 25.95 14.08
CA GLY A 517 -6.26 27.39 14.36
C GLY A 517 -7.04 27.83 15.59
N GLU A 518 -7.91 26.97 16.15
CA GLU A 518 -8.64 27.24 17.40
C GLU A 518 -7.81 26.95 18.66
N MET A 519 -6.68 26.26 18.50
CA MET A 519 -5.75 25.92 19.56
C MET A 519 -4.70 27.02 19.72
N ASP A 520 -4.39 27.39 20.96
CA ASP A 520 -3.20 28.20 21.20
C ASP A 520 -1.92 27.35 21.00
N TYR A 521 -0.76 28.02 20.93
CA TYR A 521 0.50 27.33 20.66
C TYR A 521 0.92 26.35 21.76
N LYS A 522 0.48 26.55 23.01
CA LYS A 522 0.78 25.61 24.12
C LYS A 522 -0.11 24.38 24.02
N GLU A 523 -1.39 24.58 23.73
CA GLU A 523 -2.34 23.49 23.51
C GLU A 523 -1.89 22.61 22.34
N LEU A 524 -1.45 23.24 21.25
CA LEU A 524 -0.94 22.52 20.08
C LEU A 524 0.33 21.71 20.42
N TRP A 525 1.24 22.29 21.21
CA TRP A 525 2.42 21.58 21.70
C TRP A 525 2.04 20.38 22.58
N ASP A 526 1.30 20.61 23.65
CA ASP A 526 1.00 19.61 24.68
C ASP A 526 0.21 18.40 24.14
N THR A 527 -0.55 18.59 23.06
CA THR A 527 -1.46 17.56 22.54
C THR A 527 -0.99 16.89 21.26
N THR A 528 -0.32 17.63 20.37
CA THR A 528 -0.13 17.20 18.97
C THR A 528 1.33 17.24 18.54
N MET A 529 2.14 18.15 19.06
CA MET A 529 3.54 18.31 18.62
C MET A 529 4.58 17.72 19.57
N ASN A 530 4.29 17.67 20.88
CA ASN A 530 5.22 17.17 21.90
C ASN A 530 5.46 15.65 21.73
N PRO A 531 6.70 15.20 21.47
CA PRO A 531 7.02 13.78 21.32
C PRO A 531 6.65 12.89 22.52
N GLU A 532 6.56 13.44 23.73
CA GLU A 532 6.24 12.68 24.94
C GLU A 532 4.75 12.38 25.11
N THR A 533 3.87 13.19 24.53
CA THR A 533 2.41 13.13 24.77
C THR A 533 1.58 12.93 23.50
N ARG A 534 2.12 13.23 22.33
CA ARG A 534 1.37 13.15 21.07
C ARG A 534 1.13 11.70 20.63
N THR A 535 0.09 11.53 19.83
CA THR A 535 -0.15 10.31 19.05
C THR A 535 -0.02 10.64 17.57
N LEU A 536 0.75 9.82 16.84
CA LEU A 536 0.91 9.93 15.39
C LEU A 536 0.47 8.64 14.74
N LEU A 537 -0.27 8.75 13.64
CA LEU A 537 -0.63 7.61 12.81
C LEU A 537 0.42 7.45 11.71
N GLN A 538 1.21 6.38 11.78
CA GLN A 538 2.19 6.09 10.74
C GLN A 538 1.48 5.58 9.48
N VAL A 539 1.77 6.20 8.34
CA VAL A 539 1.23 5.77 7.05
C VAL A 539 2.04 4.58 6.55
N THR A 540 1.38 3.45 6.34
CA THR A 540 1.96 2.22 5.80
C THR A 540 1.40 1.92 4.41
N LEU A 541 2.11 1.11 3.65
CA LEU A 541 1.69 0.66 2.32
C LEU A 541 1.72 -0.87 2.25
N ASP A 542 0.63 -1.51 2.64
CA ASP A 542 0.56 -2.98 2.66
C ASP A 542 0.35 -3.57 1.26
N ASP A 543 -0.56 -2.96 0.47
CA ASP A 543 -0.87 -3.36 -0.89
C ASP A 543 -0.85 -2.17 -1.85
N ALA A 544 0.29 -2.00 -2.53
CA ALA A 544 0.49 -0.91 -3.49
C ALA A 544 -0.51 -0.93 -4.66
N LEU A 545 -1.07 -2.09 -5.00
CA LEU A 545 -2.06 -2.23 -6.06
C LEU A 545 -3.42 -1.71 -5.65
N ALA A 546 -3.89 -2.14 -4.47
CA ALA A 546 -5.14 -1.65 -3.92
C ALA A 546 -5.05 -0.13 -3.70
N ALA A 547 -3.92 0.36 -3.19
CA ALA A 547 -3.67 1.79 -3.05
C ALA A 547 -3.70 2.51 -4.40
N ASP A 548 -3.02 1.98 -5.42
CA ASP A 548 -3.01 2.54 -6.79
C ASP A 548 -4.41 2.61 -7.41
N GLU A 549 -5.20 1.54 -7.28
CA GLU A 549 -6.60 1.50 -7.74
C GLU A 549 -7.47 2.55 -7.02
N ILE A 550 -7.30 2.69 -5.71
CA ILE A 550 -8.00 3.69 -4.90
C ILE A 550 -7.60 5.11 -5.32
N PHE A 551 -6.30 5.39 -5.45
CA PHE A 551 -5.82 6.70 -5.89
C PHE A 551 -6.29 7.02 -7.31
N SER A 552 -6.23 6.08 -8.25
CA SER A 552 -6.72 6.29 -9.61
C SER A 552 -8.24 6.52 -9.65
N THR A 553 -9.02 5.81 -8.82
CA THR A 553 -10.48 6.02 -8.73
C THR A 553 -10.83 7.37 -8.11
N LEU A 554 -10.21 7.72 -6.98
CA LEU A 554 -10.53 8.93 -6.23
C LEU A 554 -9.92 10.19 -6.82
N MET A 555 -8.71 10.09 -7.37
CA MET A 555 -7.91 11.24 -7.82
C MET A 555 -7.76 11.32 -9.34
N GLY A 556 -8.07 10.26 -10.09
CA GLY A 556 -7.98 10.22 -11.56
C GLY A 556 -9.08 11.00 -12.28
N GLU A 557 -9.20 10.86 -13.60
CA GLU A 557 -10.14 11.67 -14.41
C GLU A 557 -11.57 11.12 -14.43
N ASP A 558 -11.76 9.87 -14.04
CA ASP A 558 -13.06 9.21 -14.11
C ASP A 558 -14.04 9.70 -13.02
N VAL A 559 -15.05 10.44 -13.46
CA VAL A 559 -16.09 10.98 -12.57
C VAL A 559 -17.10 9.91 -12.17
N GLU A 560 -17.35 8.92 -13.03
CA GLU A 560 -18.39 7.91 -12.81
C GLU A 560 -17.94 6.88 -11.79
N SER A 561 -16.74 6.31 -11.94
CA SER A 561 -16.20 5.36 -10.97
C SER A 561 -16.06 5.97 -9.58
N ARG A 562 -15.62 7.24 -9.50
CA ARG A 562 -15.59 7.99 -8.26
C ARG A 562 -16.97 8.18 -7.65
N ARG A 563 -17.97 8.54 -8.46
CA ARG A 563 -19.36 8.69 -7.99
C ARG A 563 -19.89 7.36 -7.44
N ASN A 564 -19.65 6.26 -8.14
CA ASN A 564 -20.07 4.93 -7.70
C ASN A 564 -19.35 4.52 -6.40
N PHE A 565 -18.05 4.80 -6.29
CA PHE A 565 -17.29 4.59 -5.06
C PHE A 565 -17.87 5.39 -3.90
N ILE A 566 -18.14 6.69 -4.10
CA ILE A 566 -18.77 7.54 -3.09
C ILE A 566 -20.16 7.00 -2.73
N GLN A 567 -21.00 6.62 -3.68
CA GLN A 567 -22.36 6.12 -3.39
C GLN A 567 -22.35 4.81 -2.61
N LYS A 568 -21.40 3.91 -2.88
CA LYS A 568 -21.22 2.66 -2.14
C LYS A 568 -20.76 2.93 -0.71
N ASN A 569 -19.79 3.84 -0.53
CA ASN A 569 -19.14 4.11 0.76
C ASN A 569 -19.81 5.23 1.57
N ALA A 570 -20.74 6.00 0.99
CA ALA A 570 -21.42 7.11 1.66
C ALA A 570 -22.26 6.68 2.86
N LYS A 571 -22.58 5.39 2.99
CA LYS A 571 -23.44 4.86 4.05
C LYS A 571 -22.69 4.48 5.33
N ASP A 572 -21.35 4.35 5.27
CA ASP A 572 -20.48 4.23 6.46
C ASP A 572 -20.23 5.59 7.13
N VAL A 573 -20.67 6.68 6.49
CA VAL A 573 -20.56 8.03 7.03
C VAL A 573 -21.73 8.29 7.99
N ARG A 574 -21.71 7.64 9.17
CA ARG A 574 -22.53 8.05 10.32
C ARG A 574 -22.11 9.39 10.92
N PHE A 575 -21.02 9.98 10.43
CA PHE A 575 -20.46 11.25 10.89
C PHE A 575 -20.18 12.21 9.71
N LEU A 576 -21.25 12.67 9.05
CA LEU A 576 -21.19 13.93 8.32
C LEU A 576 -21.81 14.99 9.24
N ASP A 577 -20.96 15.80 9.88
CA ASP A 577 -21.42 17.07 10.44
C ASP A 577 -21.97 17.91 9.27
N ILE A 578 -23.29 18.10 9.25
CA ILE A 578 -23.96 19.17 8.49
C ILE A 578 -23.88 20.46 9.31
#